data_AF-A0A2V1N965-F1
#
_entry.id   AF-A0A2V1N965-F1
#
_cell.length_a   1.000
_cell.length_b   1.000
_cell.length_c   1.000
_cell.angle_alpha   90.00
_cell.angle_beta   90.00
_cell.angle_gamma   90.00
#
_symmetry.space_group_name_H-M   'P 1'
#
loop_
_entity.id
_entity.type
_entity.pdbx_description
1 polymer ?
#
loop_
_entity_poly.entity_id
_entity_poly.type
_entity_poly.pdbx_seq_one_letter_code
_entity_poly.pdbx_strand_id
1 'polypeptide(L)'
;MPPARVGRKLLAVTAGLAGLLLVPLLWSALADATQTRAEEAPRAASTTMVFRVDTYGDKSATAVRLAAQDLWETCRRSTAAQNSDANLSALRDGVYTGVIRPALPSHDVMRLRGCLEDANTNRASAVVLGEGQAESR
;
A
#
# COMPACT_ATOMS: atom_id res chain seq x y z
N MET A 1 1.03 -53.74 41.56
CA MET A 1 1.31 -52.40 40.99
C MET A 1 0.49 -52.22 39.71
N PRO A 2 -0.46 -51.26 39.67
CA PRO A 2 -0.63 -50.54 38.41
C PRO A 2 -0.90 -49.04 38.63
N PRO A 3 -0.11 -48.14 38.03
CA PRO A 3 -0.65 -46.84 37.66
C PRO A 3 -0.36 -46.43 36.22
N ALA A 4 0.31 -47.26 35.42
CA ALA A 4 0.81 -46.87 34.10
C ALA A 4 -0.30 -46.46 33.10
N ARG A 5 -1.50 -47.06 33.17
CA ARG A 5 -2.61 -46.74 32.25
C ARG A 5 -3.33 -45.44 32.62
N VAL A 6 -3.43 -45.10 33.90
CA VAL A 6 -4.12 -43.89 34.36
C VAL A 6 -3.27 -42.65 34.08
N GLY A 7 -1.97 -42.72 34.36
CA GLY A 7 -1.03 -41.63 34.04
C GLY A 7 -0.96 -41.34 32.54
N ARG A 8 -1.01 -42.37 31.68
CA ARG A 8 -0.99 -42.21 30.22
C ARG A 8 -2.29 -41.60 29.67
N LYS A 9 -3.45 -41.89 30.27
CA LYS A 9 -4.72 -41.24 29.93
C LYS A 9 -4.75 -39.79 30.39
N LEU A 10 -4.26 -39.48 31.59
CA LEU A 10 -4.16 -38.10 32.09
C LEU A 10 -3.25 -37.25 31.20
N LEU A 11 -2.07 -37.76 30.85
CA LEU A 11 -1.12 -37.09 29.95
C LEU A 11 -1.74 -36.80 28.58
N ALA A 12 -2.48 -37.75 28.01
CA ALA A 12 -3.16 -37.57 26.72
C ALA A 12 -4.23 -36.47 26.80
N VAL A 13 -5.01 -36.43 27.88
CA VAL A 13 -6.04 -35.39 28.08
C VAL A 13 -5.40 -34.02 28.28
N THR A 14 -4.35 -33.91 29.10
CA THR A 14 -3.62 -32.64 29.29
C THR A 14 -2.96 -32.15 28.01
N ALA A 15 -2.35 -33.04 27.22
CA ALA A 15 -1.75 -32.70 25.95
C ALA A 15 -2.82 -32.25 24.93
N GLY A 16 -3.97 -32.93 24.91
CA GLY A 16 -5.12 -32.54 24.10
C GLY A 16 -5.62 -31.15 24.45
N LEU A 17 -5.83 -30.85 25.74
CA LEU A 17 -6.25 -29.54 26.22
C LEU A 17 -5.23 -28.44 25.93
N ALA A 18 -3.93 -28.73 26.16
CA ALA A 18 -2.85 -27.80 25.86
C ALA A 18 -2.79 -27.50 24.36
N GLY A 19 -2.90 -28.52 23.51
CA GLY A 19 -2.97 -28.35 22.06
C GLY A 19 -4.18 -27.51 21.64
N LEU A 20 -5.35 -27.77 22.22
CA LEU A 20 -6.58 -27.05 21.91
C LEU A 20 -6.52 -25.56 22.28
N LEU A 21 -5.74 -25.21 23.31
CA LEU A 21 -5.47 -23.83 23.71
C LEU A 21 -4.34 -23.18 22.89
N LEU A 22 -3.29 -23.93 22.58
CA LEU A 22 -2.12 -23.40 21.87
C LEU A 22 -2.43 -23.09 20.40
N VAL A 23 -3.25 -23.90 19.75
CA VAL A 23 -3.59 -23.72 18.32
C VAL A 23 -4.22 -22.35 18.04
N PRO A 24 -5.31 -21.90 18.70
CA PRO A 24 -5.88 -20.59 18.43
C PRO A 24 -4.92 -19.45 18.79
N LEU A 25 -4.11 -19.62 19.84
CA LEU A 25 -3.15 -18.60 20.27
C LEU A 25 -2.01 -18.40 19.26
N LEU A 26 -1.44 -19.50 18.77
CA LEU A 26 -0.43 -19.48 17.70
C LEU A 26 -1.01 -18.98 16.39
N TRP A 27 -2.24 -19.38 16.06
CA TRP A 27 -2.95 -18.90 14.87
C TRP A 27 -3.16 -17.39 14.92
N SER A 28 -3.62 -16.84 16.06
CA SER A 28 -3.80 -15.40 16.23
C SER A 28 -2.48 -14.64 16.15
N ALA A 29 -1.41 -15.14 16.77
CA ALA A 29 -0.09 -14.53 16.68
C ALA A 29 0.44 -14.53 15.23
N LEU A 30 0.25 -15.63 14.51
CA LEU A 30 0.66 -15.73 13.11
C LEU A 30 -0.20 -14.84 12.21
N ALA A 31 -1.51 -14.77 12.46
CA ALA A 31 -2.42 -13.89 11.74
C ALA A 31 -2.03 -12.42 11.95
N ASP A 32 -1.77 -11.99 13.18
CA ASP A 32 -1.35 -10.60 13.43
C ASP A 32 0.01 -10.27 12.81
N ALA A 33 0.94 -11.24 12.76
CA ALA A 33 2.25 -11.04 12.13
C ALA A 33 2.20 -11.00 10.60
N THR A 34 1.16 -11.55 9.97
CA THR A 34 1.12 -11.76 8.51
C THR A 34 -0.04 -11.08 7.80
N GLN A 35 -1.10 -10.71 8.49
CA GLN A 35 -2.26 -10.09 7.88
C GLN A 35 -2.03 -8.61 7.63
N THR A 36 -2.11 -8.22 6.36
CA THR A 36 -2.32 -6.83 5.96
C THR A 36 -3.76 -6.44 6.29
N ARG A 37 -3.96 -5.80 7.44
CA ARG A 37 -5.27 -5.25 7.82
C ARG A 37 -5.50 -3.92 7.10
N ALA A 38 -6.77 -3.57 6.91
CA ALA A 38 -7.12 -2.24 6.44
C ALA A 38 -6.62 -1.20 7.45
N GLU A 39 -5.79 -0.28 6.98
CA GLU A 39 -5.28 0.83 7.79
C GLU A 39 -6.41 1.85 7.97
N GLU A 40 -6.46 2.51 9.14
CA GLU A 40 -7.50 3.49 9.43
C GLU A 40 -7.40 4.68 8.47
N ALA A 41 -8.53 5.12 7.92
CA ALA A 41 -8.53 6.21 6.95
C ALA A 41 -8.01 7.51 7.63
N PRO A 42 -7.05 8.22 7.02
CA PRO A 42 -6.56 9.47 7.58
C PRO A 42 -7.69 10.50 7.73
N ARG A 43 -7.57 11.37 8.74
CA ARG A 43 -8.46 12.52 8.93
C ARG A 43 -8.27 13.62 7.86
N ALA A 44 -7.22 13.53 7.05
CA ALA A 44 -6.97 14.46 5.97
C ALA A 44 -7.97 14.28 4.82
N ALA A 45 -8.26 15.35 4.09
CA ALA A 45 -9.16 15.33 2.94
C ALA A 45 -8.51 14.72 1.70
N SER A 46 -7.20 14.95 1.49
CA SER A 46 -6.51 14.46 0.29
C SER A 46 -5.03 14.18 0.51
N THR A 47 -4.49 13.27 -0.29
CA THR A 47 -3.05 13.09 -0.48
C THR A 47 -2.62 13.75 -1.78
N THR A 48 -1.52 14.49 -1.75
CA THR A 48 -0.91 15.17 -2.89
C THR A 48 0.48 14.60 -3.13
N MET A 49 0.78 14.24 -4.38
CA MET A 49 2.09 13.79 -4.86
C MET A 49 2.59 14.74 -5.94
N VAL A 50 3.81 15.25 -5.80
CA VAL A 50 4.48 16.08 -6.81
C VAL A 50 5.63 15.28 -7.39
N PHE A 51 5.67 15.11 -8.71
CA PHE A 51 6.70 14.32 -9.38
C PHE A 51 7.09 14.92 -10.73
N ARG A 52 8.34 14.72 -11.13
CA ARG A 52 8.87 15.08 -12.45
C ARG A 52 8.86 13.86 -13.35
N VAL A 53 8.47 14.02 -14.60
CA VAL A 53 8.46 12.96 -15.60
C VAL A 53 9.52 13.23 -16.66
N ASP A 54 10.31 12.21 -16.96
CA ASP A 54 11.30 12.20 -18.03
C ASP A 54 10.97 11.08 -19.02
N THR A 55 11.07 11.36 -20.32
CA THR A 55 10.83 10.39 -21.40
C THR A 55 12.13 10.07 -22.15
N TYR A 56 12.31 8.80 -22.50
CA TYR A 56 13.39 8.32 -23.35
C TYR A 56 12.93 8.28 -24.81
N GLY A 57 13.60 9.06 -25.67
CA GLY A 57 13.26 9.18 -27.09
C GLY A 57 12.55 10.50 -27.39
N ASP A 58 11.22 10.45 -27.56
CA ASP A 58 10.42 11.65 -27.82
C ASP A 58 10.26 12.49 -26.54
N LYS A 59 10.80 13.71 -26.59
CA LYS A 59 10.76 14.70 -25.50
C LYS A 59 9.77 15.84 -25.76
N SER A 60 8.88 15.69 -26.74
CA SER A 60 7.83 16.66 -26.99
C SER A 60 6.92 16.80 -25.76
N ALA A 61 6.41 18.00 -25.52
CA ALA A 61 5.51 18.27 -24.38
C ALA A 61 4.28 17.34 -24.39
N THR A 62 3.80 16.97 -25.58
CA THR A 62 2.70 16.02 -25.75
C THR A 62 3.09 14.61 -25.28
N ALA A 63 4.27 14.12 -25.65
CA ALA A 63 4.76 12.81 -25.23
C ALA A 63 4.95 12.73 -23.70
N VAL A 64 5.58 13.74 -23.11
CA VAL A 64 5.77 13.83 -21.64
C VAL A 64 4.42 13.86 -20.92
N ARG A 65 3.44 14.59 -21.44
CA ARG A 65 2.08 14.64 -20.86
C ARG A 65 1.37 13.30 -20.91
N LEU A 66 1.43 12.60 -22.05
CA LEU A 66 0.82 11.28 -22.17
C LEU A 66 1.49 10.25 -21.25
N ALA A 67 2.83 10.29 -21.15
CA ALA A 67 3.58 9.46 -20.23
C ALA A 67 3.21 9.74 -18.76
N ALA A 68 3.10 11.02 -18.38
CA ALA A 68 2.68 11.41 -17.04
C ALA A 68 1.26 10.93 -16.69
N GLN A 69 0.33 11.06 -17.65
CA GLN A 69 -1.04 10.58 -17.48
C GLN A 69 -1.07 9.06 -17.27
N ASP A 70 -0.33 8.31 -18.09
CA ASP A 70 -0.31 6.85 -18.01
C ASP A 70 0.36 6.33 -16.74
N LEU A 71 1.47 6.95 -16.32
CA LEU A 71 2.11 6.68 -15.02
C LEU A 71 1.14 6.93 -13.87
N TRP A 72 0.44 8.07 -13.86
CA TRP A 72 -0.52 8.39 -12.81
C TRP A 72 -1.69 7.40 -12.75
N GLU A 73 -2.30 7.11 -13.91
CA GLU A 73 -3.42 6.18 -14.01
C GLU A 73 -3.04 4.75 -13.62
N THR A 74 -1.81 4.33 -13.90
CA THR A 74 -1.29 3.03 -13.51
C THR A 74 -0.97 3.00 -12.01
N CYS A 75 -0.21 3.97 -11.51
CA CYS A 75 0.27 3.95 -10.14
C CYS A 75 -0.80 4.28 -9.10
N ARG A 76 -1.82 5.09 -9.41
CA ARG A 76 -2.94 5.29 -8.48
C ARG A 76 -3.65 3.98 -8.16
N ARG A 77 -3.76 3.07 -9.13
CA ARG A 77 -4.37 1.74 -8.96
C ARG A 77 -3.53 0.77 -8.11
N SER A 78 -2.29 1.13 -7.75
CA SER A 78 -1.46 0.35 -6.83
C SER A 78 -1.86 0.51 -5.36
N THR A 79 -2.72 1.47 -5.04
CA THR A 79 -3.22 1.75 -3.68
C THR A 79 -4.51 0.97 -3.40
N ALA A 80 -4.79 0.67 -2.13
CA ALA A 80 -6.00 -0.02 -1.72
C ALA A 80 -7.23 0.90 -1.67
N ALA A 81 -7.05 2.21 -1.66
CA ALA A 81 -8.11 3.20 -1.61
C ALA A 81 -9.02 3.21 -2.86
N GLN A 82 -10.30 3.52 -2.67
CA GLN A 82 -11.21 3.81 -3.77
C GLN A 82 -10.83 5.15 -4.41
N ASN A 83 -9.99 5.10 -5.45
CA ASN A 83 -9.47 6.27 -6.18
C ASN A 83 -10.50 6.88 -7.16
N SER A 84 -11.75 7.05 -6.74
CA SER A 84 -12.80 7.62 -7.61
C SER A 84 -12.59 9.11 -7.87
N ASP A 85 -11.90 9.82 -6.97
CA ASP A 85 -11.46 11.21 -7.14
C ASP A 85 -9.93 11.29 -7.08
N ALA A 86 -9.29 11.10 -8.24
CA ALA A 86 -7.84 11.06 -8.38
C ALA A 86 -7.38 11.87 -9.61
N ASN A 87 -7.08 13.15 -9.41
CA ASN A 87 -6.80 14.07 -10.52
C ASN A 87 -5.30 14.28 -10.71
N LEU A 88 -4.90 14.52 -11.97
CA LEU A 88 -3.55 14.91 -12.34
C LEU A 88 -3.56 16.33 -12.92
N SER A 89 -2.66 17.18 -12.48
CA SER A 89 -2.46 18.52 -13.02
C SER A 89 -1.01 18.73 -13.44
N ALA A 90 -0.81 19.35 -14.60
CA ALA A 90 0.52 19.73 -15.07
C ALA A 90 0.99 21.02 -14.37
N LEU A 91 2.24 21.02 -13.95
CA LEU A 91 3.00 22.20 -13.57
C LEU A 91 3.97 22.55 -14.73
N ARG A 92 5.01 23.34 -14.45
CA ARG A 92 6.04 23.68 -15.42
C ARG A 92 7.11 22.59 -15.52
N ASP A 93 7.84 22.57 -16.63
CA ASP A 93 9.08 21.81 -16.80
C ASP A 93 8.95 20.29 -16.54
N GLY A 94 7.85 19.69 -17.01
CA GLY A 94 7.61 18.24 -16.86
C GLY A 94 7.24 17.81 -15.45
N VAL A 95 6.96 18.75 -14.55
CA VAL A 95 6.46 18.48 -13.20
C VAL A 95 4.95 18.35 -13.23
N TYR A 96 4.43 17.40 -12.46
CA TYR A 96 3.01 17.12 -12.31
C TYR A 96 2.65 17.03 -10.83
N THR A 97 1.39 17.30 -10.53
CA THR A 97 0.79 17.13 -9.20
C THR A 97 -0.41 16.20 -9.32
N GLY A 98 -0.32 15.05 -8.68
CA GLY A 98 -1.41 14.11 -8.51
C GLY A 98 -2.08 14.30 -7.16
N VAL A 99 -3.41 14.33 -7.13
CA VAL A 99 -4.20 14.50 -5.90
C VAL A 99 -5.22 13.37 -5.82
N ILE A 100 -5.24 12.65 -4.70
CA ILE A 100 -6.20 11.57 -4.42
C ILE A 100 -7.06 11.94 -3.22
N ARG A 101 -8.37 11.70 -3.36
CA ARG A 101 -9.40 11.89 -2.33
C ARG A 101 -10.23 10.60 -2.17
N PRO A 102 -10.50 10.16 -0.93
CA PRO A 102 -10.00 10.70 0.34
C PRO A 102 -8.48 10.51 0.49
N ALA A 103 -7.88 11.10 1.53
CA ALA A 103 -6.45 10.93 1.79
C ALA A 103 -6.08 9.46 1.95
N LEU A 104 -4.91 9.11 1.39
CA LEU A 104 -4.36 7.76 1.44
C LEU A 104 -3.74 7.47 2.82
N PRO A 105 -3.95 6.26 3.37
CA PRO A 105 -3.16 5.78 4.50
C PRO A 105 -1.66 5.77 4.19
N SER A 106 -0.82 5.84 5.23
CA SER A 106 0.65 5.90 5.09
C SER A 106 1.22 4.79 4.21
N HIS A 107 0.68 3.56 4.34
CA HIS A 107 1.15 2.45 3.52
C HIS A 107 0.81 2.64 2.03
N ASP A 108 -0.35 3.20 1.71
CA ASP A 108 -0.74 3.48 0.33
C ASP A 108 0.03 4.68 -0.26
N VAL A 109 0.38 5.68 0.55
CA VAL A 109 1.32 6.75 0.15
C VAL A 109 2.66 6.15 -0.25
N MET A 110 3.20 5.23 0.57
CA MET A 110 4.45 4.52 0.29
C MET A 110 4.37 3.71 -1.01
N ARG A 111 3.28 2.94 -1.21
CA ARG A 111 3.07 2.15 -2.44
C ARG A 111 2.98 3.03 -3.69
N LEU A 112 2.24 4.14 -3.60
CA LEU A 112 2.11 5.10 -4.70
C LEU A 112 3.46 5.72 -5.05
N ARG A 113 4.23 6.16 -4.05
CA ARG A 113 5.57 6.72 -4.23
C ARG A 113 6.50 5.71 -4.90
N GLY A 114 6.56 4.48 -4.36
CA GLY A 114 7.38 3.41 -4.91
C GLY A 114 6.98 3.08 -6.35
N CYS A 115 5.69 3.00 -6.66
CA CYS A 115 5.25 2.80 -8.04
C CYS A 115 5.71 3.94 -8.96
N LEU A 116 5.59 5.20 -8.56
CA LEU A 116 6.02 6.32 -9.40
C LEU A 116 7.53 6.33 -9.63
N GLU A 117 8.33 5.98 -8.62
CA GLU A 117 9.79 5.93 -8.69
C GLU A 117 10.30 4.72 -9.52
N ASP A 118 9.61 3.57 -9.42
CA ASP A 118 10.05 2.31 -10.02
C ASP A 118 9.40 2.00 -11.38
N ALA A 119 8.23 2.58 -11.67
CA ALA A 119 7.52 2.30 -12.91
C ALA A 119 8.29 2.86 -14.11
N ASN A 120 8.53 2.00 -15.09
CA ASN A 120 9.05 2.38 -16.40
C ASN A 120 8.03 2.01 -17.47
N THR A 121 7.00 2.84 -17.62
CA THR A 121 5.95 2.65 -18.63
C THR A 121 6.13 3.68 -19.75
N ASN A 122 5.86 3.30 -20.99
CA ASN A 122 6.03 4.14 -22.19
C ASN A 122 7.42 4.76 -22.34
N ARG A 123 8.47 4.06 -21.87
CA ARG A 123 9.85 4.58 -21.83
C ARG A 123 9.91 5.92 -21.10
N ALA A 124 9.20 6.02 -19.98
CA ALA A 124 9.23 7.18 -19.11
C ALA A 124 9.54 6.75 -17.69
N SER A 125 10.29 7.59 -16.98
CA SER A 125 10.55 7.46 -15.55
C SER A 125 10.00 8.69 -14.83
N ALA A 126 9.75 8.54 -13.54
CA ALA A 126 9.40 9.67 -12.69
C ALA A 126 10.27 9.71 -11.43
N VAL A 127 10.46 10.93 -10.92
CA VAL A 127 11.10 11.17 -9.63
C VAL A 127 10.13 11.99 -8.79
N VAL A 128 9.80 11.47 -7.61
CA VAL A 128 8.95 12.17 -6.65
C VAL A 128 9.75 13.31 -6.03
N LEU A 129 9.20 14.52 -6.12
CA LEU A 129 9.79 15.75 -5.60
C LEU A 129 9.24 16.11 -4.21
N GLY A 130 8.04 15.62 -3.88
CA GLY A 130 7.42 15.84 -2.58
C GLY A 130 6.04 15.20 -2.48
N GLU A 131 5.62 14.99 -1.24
CA GLU A 131 4.31 14.44 -0.89
C GLU A 131 3.74 15.22 0.30
N GLY A 132 2.41 15.23 0.44
CA GLY A 132 1.76 15.89 1.56
C GLY A 132 0.28 15.55 1.65
N GLN A 133 -0.33 15.85 2.80
CA GLN A 133 -1.76 15.68 3.02
C GLN A 133 -2.38 17.02 3.39
N ALA A 134 -3.57 17.30 2.85
CA ALA A 134 -4.33 18.51 3.15
C ALA A 134 -5.50 18.17 4.07
N GLU A 135 -5.69 18.96 5.14
CA GLU A 135 -6.81 18.76 6.08
C GLU A 135 -8.17 19.09 5.44
N SER A 136 -9.23 18.47 5.94
CA SER A 136 -10.60 18.86 5.58
C SER A 136 -10.93 20.20 6.22
N ARG A 137 -11.30 21.18 5.39
CA ARG A 137 -11.77 22.49 5.85
C ARG A 137 -13.23 22.43 6.31
#